data_AF-A0AA39PKS3-F1
#
_entry.id   AF-A0AA39PKS3-F1
#
_cell.length_a   1.000
_cell.length_b   1.000
_cell.length_c   1.000
_cell.angle_alpha   90.00
_cell.angle_beta   90.00
_cell.angle_gamma   90.00
#
_symmetry.space_group_name_H-M   'P 1'
#
loop_
_entity.id
_entity.type
_entity.pdbx_description
1 polymer ?
#
loop_
_entity_poly.entity_id
_entity_poly.type
_entity_poly.pdbx_seq_one_letter_code
_entity_poly.pdbx_strand_id
1 'polypeptide(L)'
;MREIEASCVQGFVRDPDLIAKHAVNQNAGVVDAYSHLAPVIDTDAYMVWLHDMVEAKGAELITRRIEGDLLDSEAKLLEAYGAVAIVNATGLNSFEAAGDKSCYPLRGGLIRLVNDGKRFPKVTEALAVTHDNELSSEHEDIVFIVPRNDNILILGGIAQPHKWELNLTMESPEIRRMRERCNKFVPGLENAEFDPAASVVQGLRPTRVGNVRVEREPRPNRMHGGSSNIVHSYGTRRIWILFLYWVCSGCSALD
;
A
#
# COMPACT_ATOMS: atom_id res chain seq x y z
N MET A 1 17.32 15.90 2.15
CA MET A 1 16.72 16.55 3.33
C MET A 1 16.53 18.06 3.21
N ARG A 2 17.46 18.83 2.60
CA ARG A 2 17.28 20.28 2.40
C ARG A 2 16.01 20.64 1.62
N GLU A 3 15.58 19.78 0.69
CA GLU A 3 14.33 19.96 -0.05
C GLU A 3 13.08 19.79 0.83
N ILE A 4 13.09 18.86 1.79
CA ILE A 4 11.98 18.68 2.75
C ILE A 4 11.91 19.87 3.70
N GLU A 5 13.07 20.31 4.19
CA GLU A 5 13.20 21.51 5.03
C GLU A 5 12.69 22.76 4.30
N ALA A 6 13.02 22.91 3.01
CA ALA A 6 12.52 24.00 2.16
C ALA A 6 11.02 23.88 1.82
N SER A 7 10.44 22.69 1.94
CA SER A 7 9.03 22.43 1.62
C SER A 7 8.07 22.77 2.77
N CYS A 8 8.57 23.29 3.91
CA CYS A 8 7.78 23.69 5.07
C CYS A 8 6.83 22.58 5.57
N VAL A 9 7.26 21.32 5.51
CA VAL A 9 6.46 20.19 5.99
C VAL A 9 6.19 20.35 7.48
N GLN A 10 4.91 20.27 7.86
CA GLN A 10 4.50 20.47 9.25
C GLN A 10 5.17 19.45 10.19
N GLY A 11 5.69 19.95 11.31
CA GLY A 11 6.33 19.12 12.33
C GLY A 11 7.69 18.55 11.91
N PHE A 12 8.29 19.05 10.82
CA PHE A 12 9.61 18.60 10.39
C PHE A 12 10.68 18.93 11.43
N VAL A 13 11.42 17.91 11.86
CA VAL A 13 12.59 18.03 12.74
C VAL A 13 13.65 17.08 12.22
N ARG A 14 14.89 17.55 12.08
CA ARG A 14 16.06 16.69 11.87
C ARG A 14 17.00 16.86 13.04
N ASP A 15 17.17 15.78 13.79
CA ASP A 15 17.96 15.78 15.01
C ASP A 15 18.39 14.34 15.32
N PRO A 16 19.69 14.03 15.37
CA PRO A 16 20.19 12.72 15.77
C PRO A 16 19.69 12.27 17.16
N ASP A 17 19.35 13.20 18.06
CA ASP A 17 18.83 12.87 19.40
C ASP A 17 17.45 12.20 19.34
N LEU A 18 16.74 12.28 18.19
CA LEU A 18 15.52 11.51 17.94
C LEU A 18 15.76 9.99 18.10
N ILE A 19 16.95 9.49 17.77
CA ILE A 19 17.29 8.07 17.90
C ILE A 19 17.16 7.62 19.37
N ALA A 20 17.73 8.40 20.29
CA ALA A 20 17.63 8.12 21.73
C ALA A 20 16.21 8.38 22.26
N LYS A 21 15.58 9.49 21.84
CA LYS A 21 14.25 9.91 22.30
C LYS A 21 13.15 8.90 21.96
N HIS A 22 13.23 8.26 20.79
CA HIS A 22 12.24 7.29 20.33
C HIS A 22 12.61 5.85 20.69
N ALA A 23 13.51 5.69 21.67
CA ALA A 23 13.99 4.41 22.17
C ALA A 23 14.47 3.46 21.06
N VAL A 24 15.01 4.00 19.96
CA VAL A 24 15.64 3.18 18.93
C VAL A 24 16.91 2.58 19.54
N ASN A 25 17.16 1.29 19.27
CA ASN A 25 18.37 0.63 19.73
C ASN A 25 19.60 1.37 19.18
N GLN A 26 20.45 1.84 20.08
CA GLN A 26 21.66 2.60 19.74
C GLN A 26 22.68 1.76 18.94
N ASN A 27 22.59 0.43 19.03
CA ASN A 27 23.42 -0.49 18.26
C ASN A 27 22.83 -0.81 16.86
N ALA A 28 21.72 -0.19 16.46
CA ALA A 28 21.10 -0.39 15.16
C ALA A 28 21.85 0.29 14.00
N GLY A 29 22.93 1.03 14.29
CA GLY A 29 23.75 1.70 13.26
C GLY A 29 23.12 2.95 12.66
N VAL A 30 22.05 3.47 13.25
CA VAL A 30 21.42 4.74 12.85
C VAL A 30 22.28 5.89 13.37
N VAL A 31 22.67 6.81 12.49
CA VAL A 31 23.57 7.95 12.83
C VAL A 31 22.91 9.32 12.63
N ASP A 32 21.75 9.36 11.98
CA ASP A 32 20.97 10.57 11.74
C ASP A 32 19.49 10.19 11.68
N ALA A 33 18.62 11.13 12.01
CA ALA A 33 17.18 10.92 12.05
C ALA A 33 16.43 12.21 11.74
N TYR A 34 15.25 12.05 11.16
CA TYR A 34 14.28 13.12 11.03
C TYR A 34 12.88 12.59 11.31
N SER A 35 11.98 13.51 11.64
CA SER A 35 10.55 13.26 11.81
C SER A 35 9.77 14.36 11.09
N HIS A 36 8.51 14.07 10.78
CA HIS A 36 7.52 15.04 10.35
C HIS A 36 6.13 14.49 10.67
N LEU A 37 5.12 15.36 10.66
CA LEU A 37 3.75 14.92 10.80
C LEU A 37 3.30 14.23 9.51
N ALA A 38 2.70 13.05 9.64
CA ALA A 38 2.06 12.33 8.56
C ALA A 38 0.82 11.61 9.06
N PRO A 39 -0.27 11.53 8.27
CA PRO A 39 -1.41 10.72 8.62
C PRO A 39 -1.06 9.23 8.51
N VAL A 40 -1.67 8.43 9.36
CA VAL A 40 -1.73 6.97 9.19
C VAL A 40 -3.18 6.57 9.04
N ILE A 41 -3.47 5.67 8.09
CA ILE A 41 -4.82 5.18 7.85
C ILE A 41 -4.94 3.75 8.37
N ASP A 42 -5.92 3.54 9.24
CA ASP A 42 -6.44 2.21 9.48
C ASP A 42 -7.31 1.79 8.29
N THR A 43 -6.75 1.03 7.33
CA THR A 43 -7.50 0.59 6.14
C THR A 43 -8.71 -0.24 6.44
N ASP A 44 -8.71 -0.99 7.53
CA ASP A 44 -9.83 -1.88 7.81
C ASP A 44 -11.05 -1.00 8.12
N ALA A 45 -10.87 0.02 8.96
CA ALA A 45 -11.87 1.03 9.25
C ALA A 45 -12.14 1.96 8.05
N TYR A 46 -11.12 2.39 7.33
CA TYR A 46 -11.25 3.33 6.22
C TYR A 46 -11.97 2.73 5.02
N MET A 47 -11.79 1.44 4.73
CA MET A 47 -12.53 0.78 3.65
C MET A 47 -14.01 0.62 3.99
N VAL A 48 -14.35 0.35 5.25
CA VAL A 48 -15.75 0.37 5.72
C VAL A 48 -16.34 1.77 5.58
N TRP A 49 -15.62 2.80 6.05
CA TRP A 49 -16.07 4.17 5.90
C TRP A 49 -16.26 4.58 4.42
N LEU A 50 -15.34 4.21 3.54
CA LEU A 50 -15.45 4.48 2.11
C LEU A 50 -16.67 3.79 1.48
N HIS A 51 -16.91 2.53 1.86
CA HIS A 51 -18.08 1.77 1.42
C HIS A 51 -19.38 2.50 1.81
N ASP A 52 -19.54 2.82 3.09
CA ASP A 52 -20.72 3.52 3.60
C ASP A 52 -20.89 4.90 2.95
N MET A 53 -19.77 5.60 2.72
CA MET A 53 -19.77 6.94 2.10
C MET A 53 -20.24 6.90 0.64
N VAL A 54 -19.83 5.90 -0.14
CA VAL A 54 -20.28 5.79 -1.54
C VAL A 54 -21.74 5.32 -1.63
N GLU A 55 -22.18 4.41 -0.77
CA GLU A 55 -23.58 3.99 -0.69
C GLU A 55 -24.49 5.15 -0.28
N ALA A 56 -24.10 5.94 0.73
CA ALA A 56 -24.85 7.12 1.17
C ALA A 56 -24.97 8.20 0.08
N LYS A 57 -24.08 8.19 -0.92
CA LYS A 57 -24.14 9.04 -2.11
C LYS A 57 -24.99 8.46 -3.24
N GLY A 58 -25.60 7.30 -3.04
CA GLY A 58 -26.50 6.63 -3.98
C GLY A 58 -25.81 5.63 -4.91
N ALA A 59 -24.56 5.21 -4.62
CA ALA A 59 -23.93 4.14 -5.37
C ALA A 59 -24.60 2.79 -5.04
N GLU A 60 -24.82 1.97 -6.07
CA GLU A 60 -25.20 0.56 -5.91
C GLU A 60 -23.94 -0.31 -5.96
N LEU A 61 -23.74 -1.15 -4.93
CA LEU A 61 -22.59 -2.03 -4.84
C LEU A 61 -22.97 -3.45 -5.23
N ILE A 62 -22.36 -3.95 -6.31
CA ILE A 62 -22.68 -5.25 -6.89
C ILE A 62 -21.44 -6.14 -6.87
N THR A 63 -21.52 -7.27 -6.17
CA THR A 63 -20.49 -8.31 -6.21
C THR A 63 -20.63 -9.13 -7.49
N ARG A 64 -19.68 -8.98 -8.40
CA ARG A 64 -19.68 -9.70 -9.69
C ARG A 64 -18.25 -9.98 -10.18
N ARG A 65 -18.07 -11.09 -10.89
CA ARG A 65 -16.86 -11.37 -11.68
C ARG A 65 -17.06 -10.90 -13.12
N ILE A 66 -16.08 -10.15 -13.64
CA ILE A 66 -15.94 -9.84 -15.06
C ILE A 66 -14.72 -10.61 -15.56
N GLU A 67 -14.90 -11.34 -16.66
CA GLU A 67 -13.88 -12.19 -17.28
C GLU A 67 -13.50 -11.62 -18.66
N GLY A 68 -12.25 -11.82 -19.05
CA GLY A 68 -11.71 -11.33 -20.31
C GLY A 68 -11.41 -9.83 -20.32
N ASP A 69 -11.15 -9.34 -21.53
CA ASP A 69 -10.85 -7.94 -21.79
C ASP A 69 -12.14 -7.09 -21.65
N LEU A 70 -12.08 -6.00 -20.87
CA LEU A 70 -13.22 -5.09 -20.71
C LEU A 70 -13.65 -4.50 -22.04
N LEU A 71 -12.72 -4.32 -22.98
CA LEU A 71 -13.02 -3.79 -24.30
C LEU A 71 -13.98 -4.71 -25.09
N ASP A 72 -13.95 -6.02 -24.85
CA ASP A 72 -14.83 -6.99 -25.51
C ASP A 72 -16.24 -7.01 -24.89
N SER A 73 -16.39 -6.52 -23.65
CA SER A 73 -17.66 -6.47 -22.93
C SER A 73 -18.20 -5.05 -22.71
N GLU A 74 -17.51 -4.03 -23.23
CA GLU A 74 -17.79 -2.61 -23.01
C GLU A 74 -19.25 -2.25 -23.27
N ALA A 75 -19.74 -2.49 -24.49
CA ALA A 75 -21.10 -2.13 -24.88
C ALA A 75 -22.18 -2.83 -24.02
N LYS A 76 -21.96 -4.12 -23.72
CA LYS A 76 -22.87 -4.91 -22.88
C LYS A 76 -22.93 -4.37 -21.45
N LEU A 77 -21.78 -3.98 -20.88
CA LEU A 77 -21.72 -3.43 -19.53
C LEU A 77 -22.35 -2.04 -19.46
N LEU A 78 -22.08 -1.17 -20.45
CA LEU A 78 -22.70 0.15 -20.53
C LEU A 78 -24.23 0.04 -20.63
N GLU A 79 -24.74 -0.83 -21.50
CA GLU A 79 -26.18 -1.08 -21.65
C GLU A 79 -26.80 -1.65 -20.37
N ALA A 80 -26.19 -2.69 -19.79
CA ALA A 80 -26.72 -3.38 -18.62
C ALA A 80 -26.85 -2.47 -17.38
N TYR A 81 -26.02 -1.44 -17.27
CA TYR A 81 -26.01 -0.51 -16.13
C TYR A 81 -26.47 0.90 -16.50
N GLY A 82 -26.96 1.12 -17.73
CA GLY A 82 -27.31 2.46 -18.22
C GLY A 82 -26.16 3.47 -18.08
N ALA A 83 -24.92 2.99 -18.14
CA ALA A 83 -23.73 3.78 -17.89
C ALA A 83 -23.22 4.42 -19.18
N VAL A 84 -22.58 5.58 -19.06
CA VAL A 84 -21.95 6.29 -20.20
C VAL A 84 -20.45 6.01 -20.30
N ALA A 85 -19.82 5.53 -19.22
CA ALA A 85 -18.40 5.22 -19.14
C ALA A 85 -18.13 4.11 -18.12
N ILE A 86 -16.97 3.46 -18.25
CA ILE A 86 -16.47 2.45 -17.32
C ILE A 86 -15.12 2.93 -16.77
N VAL A 87 -14.96 2.94 -15.44
CA VAL A 87 -13.65 3.14 -14.81
C VAL A 87 -13.06 1.79 -14.47
N ASN A 88 -11.99 1.39 -15.16
CA ASN A 88 -11.23 0.19 -14.84
C ASN A 88 -10.26 0.48 -13.68
N ALA A 89 -10.70 0.16 -12.46
CA ALA A 89 -9.91 0.18 -11.24
C ALA A 89 -9.56 -1.24 -10.74
N THR A 90 -9.38 -2.21 -11.63
CA THR A 90 -9.25 -3.64 -11.27
C THR A 90 -7.88 -4.06 -10.72
N GLY A 91 -6.96 -3.11 -10.53
CA GLY A 91 -5.65 -3.37 -9.96
C GLY A 91 -4.89 -4.44 -10.74
N LEU A 92 -4.54 -5.54 -10.06
CA LEU A 92 -3.75 -6.62 -10.66
C LEU A 92 -4.48 -7.35 -11.78
N ASN A 93 -5.82 -7.38 -11.74
CA ASN A 93 -6.62 -8.04 -12.76
C ASN A 93 -6.64 -7.28 -14.09
N SER A 94 -6.06 -6.07 -14.17
CA SER A 94 -5.85 -5.40 -15.46
C SER A 94 -4.91 -6.15 -16.41
N PHE A 95 -4.17 -7.14 -15.89
CA PHE A 95 -3.49 -8.15 -16.72
C PHE A 95 -4.43 -8.86 -17.71
N GLU A 96 -5.68 -9.10 -17.28
CA GLU A 96 -6.75 -9.69 -18.09
C GLU A 96 -7.69 -8.60 -18.58
N ALA A 97 -8.27 -7.81 -17.67
CA ALA A 97 -9.31 -6.83 -17.92
C ALA A 97 -8.92 -5.69 -18.87
N ALA A 98 -7.63 -5.41 -19.06
CA ALA A 98 -7.13 -4.44 -20.04
C ALA A 98 -6.10 -5.06 -21.01
N GLY A 99 -5.92 -6.38 -20.98
CA GLY A 99 -4.85 -7.06 -21.71
C GLY A 99 -3.43 -6.61 -21.34
N ASP A 100 -3.24 -5.94 -20.19
CA ASP A 100 -1.99 -5.28 -19.86
C ASP A 100 -0.99 -6.26 -19.20
N LYS A 101 -0.20 -6.92 -20.04
CA LYS A 101 0.80 -7.92 -19.61
C LYS A 101 1.96 -7.33 -18.80
N SER A 102 2.02 -6.01 -18.65
CA SER A 102 2.98 -5.35 -17.77
C SER A 102 2.55 -5.34 -16.30
N CYS A 103 1.32 -5.77 -15.98
CA CYS A 103 0.85 -5.95 -14.62
C CYS A 103 1.41 -7.23 -13.98
N TYR A 104 1.89 -7.14 -12.74
CA TYR A 104 2.40 -8.27 -11.98
C TYR A 104 2.25 -8.07 -10.47
N PRO A 105 2.18 -9.14 -9.67
CA PRO A 105 2.09 -9.02 -8.23
C PRO A 105 3.45 -8.64 -7.64
N LEU A 106 3.41 -7.77 -6.63
CA LEU A 106 4.50 -7.64 -5.67
C LEU A 106 3.97 -8.12 -4.32
N ARG A 107 4.22 -9.40 -4.01
CA ARG A 107 3.77 -10.02 -2.76
C ARG A 107 4.37 -9.28 -1.57
N GLY A 108 3.50 -8.88 -0.65
CA GLY A 108 3.85 -8.28 0.62
C GLY A 108 3.42 -9.16 1.77
N GLY A 109 4.16 -9.05 2.87
CA GLY A 109 3.88 -9.70 4.14
C GLY A 109 4.23 -8.76 5.27
N LEU A 110 3.40 -8.80 6.33
CA LEU A 110 3.51 -7.99 7.53
C LEU A 110 3.18 -8.85 8.75
N ILE A 111 3.75 -8.52 9.90
CA ILE A 111 3.34 -9.06 11.21
C ILE A 111 2.47 -8.02 11.91
N ARG A 112 1.38 -8.44 12.54
CA ARG A 112 0.54 -7.59 13.40
C ARG A 112 0.77 -7.96 14.86
N LEU A 113 0.96 -6.94 15.69
CA LEU A 113 1.23 -7.07 17.13
C LEU A 113 0.26 -6.20 17.92
N VAL A 114 -0.01 -6.61 19.15
CA VAL A 114 -0.71 -5.77 20.14
C VAL A 114 0.23 -4.65 20.60
N ASN A 115 -0.27 -3.42 20.64
CA ASN A 115 0.47 -2.19 20.96
C ASN A 115 -0.21 -1.40 22.09
N ASP A 116 -0.49 -2.07 23.19
CA ASP A 116 -1.21 -1.50 24.34
C ASP A 116 -0.30 -0.93 25.44
N GLY A 117 1.02 -1.04 25.26
CA GLY A 117 2.02 -0.55 26.22
C GLY A 117 2.28 -1.47 27.41
N LYS A 118 1.65 -2.65 27.51
CA LYS A 118 1.82 -3.55 28.68
C LYS A 118 3.06 -4.43 28.61
N ARG A 119 3.40 -4.91 27.40
CA ARG A 119 4.53 -5.85 27.18
C ARG A 119 5.83 -5.14 26.77
N PHE A 120 5.70 -3.97 26.16
CA PHE A 120 6.79 -3.10 25.71
C PHE A 120 6.27 -1.66 25.63
N PRO A 121 7.14 -0.63 25.57
CA PRO A 121 6.71 0.75 25.43
C PRO A 121 5.82 0.94 24.19
N LYS A 122 4.66 1.58 24.37
CA LYS A 122 3.72 1.83 23.28
C LYS A 122 4.40 2.66 22.18
N VAL A 123 4.38 2.13 20.96
CA VAL A 123 4.92 2.85 19.79
C VAL A 123 3.80 3.73 19.22
N THR A 124 4.01 5.04 19.21
CA THR A 124 3.01 6.02 18.76
C THR A 124 3.34 6.66 17.41
N GLU A 125 4.50 6.32 16.84
CA GLU A 125 5.03 6.93 15.63
C GLU A 125 5.47 5.86 14.64
N ALA A 126 5.45 6.20 13.35
CA ALA A 126 5.97 5.35 12.30
C ALA A 126 7.51 5.42 12.27
N LEU A 127 8.17 4.29 12.51
CA LEU A 127 9.61 4.16 12.44
C LEU A 127 9.97 3.46 11.12
N ALA A 128 10.69 4.16 10.25
CA ALA A 128 11.09 3.65 8.96
C ALA A 128 12.57 3.88 8.70
N VAL A 129 13.29 2.82 8.30
CA VAL A 129 14.66 2.91 7.79
C VAL A 129 14.70 2.22 6.44
N THR A 130 15.00 3.01 5.40
CA THR A 130 15.22 2.52 4.04
C THR A 130 16.71 2.44 3.78
N HIS A 131 17.21 1.28 3.37
CA HIS A 131 18.56 1.18 2.82
C HIS A 131 18.52 1.51 1.32
N ASP A 132 19.32 2.50 0.92
CA ASP A 132 19.36 3.07 -0.44
C ASP A 132 20.33 2.35 -1.38
N ASN A 133 20.67 1.09 -1.10
CA ASN A 133 21.62 0.36 -1.93
C ASN A 133 20.93 -0.28 -3.14
N GLU A 134 20.96 0.42 -4.27
CA GLU A 134 20.70 -0.10 -5.62
C GLU A 134 21.63 -1.28 -6.02
N LEU A 135 22.60 -1.65 -5.17
CA LEU A 135 23.67 -2.60 -5.48
C LEU A 135 23.59 -3.96 -4.76
N SER A 136 22.59 -4.20 -3.91
CA SER A 136 22.38 -5.54 -3.33
C SER A 136 21.05 -6.11 -3.77
N SER A 137 21.10 -7.04 -4.72
CA SER A 137 19.97 -7.86 -5.16
C SER A 137 19.41 -8.79 -4.06
N GLU A 138 19.92 -8.74 -2.82
CA GLU A 138 19.59 -9.69 -1.76
C GLU A 138 19.20 -9.11 -0.38
N HIS A 139 19.03 -7.79 -0.23
CA HIS A 139 18.78 -7.23 1.12
C HIS A 139 17.38 -6.66 1.29
N GLU A 140 16.51 -7.52 1.82
CA GLU A 140 15.22 -7.22 2.46
C GLU A 140 15.41 -6.39 3.75
N ASP A 141 16.29 -5.38 3.78
CA ASP A 141 16.74 -4.67 4.99
C ASP A 141 15.95 -3.38 5.23
N ILE A 142 14.64 -3.42 5.05
CA ILE A 142 13.76 -2.34 5.47
C ILE A 142 13.28 -2.65 6.89
N VAL A 143 13.43 -1.67 7.79
CA VAL A 143 12.69 -1.61 9.05
C VAL A 143 11.47 -0.73 8.79
N PHE A 144 10.28 -1.29 8.98
CA PHE A 144 9.01 -0.56 8.85
C PHE A 144 8.12 -0.95 10.02
N ILE A 145 8.06 -0.10 11.04
CA ILE A 145 7.30 -0.33 12.28
C ILE A 145 6.28 0.79 12.39
N VAL A 146 5.00 0.49 12.14
CA VAL A 146 3.97 1.52 11.99
C VAL A 146 2.76 1.20 12.84
N PRO A 147 2.35 2.11 13.75
CA PRO A 147 1.09 1.99 14.46
C PRO A 147 -0.04 2.01 13.44
N ARG A 148 -0.80 0.92 13.36
CA ARG A 148 -1.95 0.84 12.47
C ARG A 148 -3.11 1.68 13.00
N ASN A 149 -3.33 1.56 14.29
CA ASN A 149 -4.32 2.26 15.10
C ASN A 149 -3.82 2.27 16.55
N ASP A 150 -4.69 2.63 17.48
CA ASP A 150 -4.33 2.76 18.89
C ASP A 150 -3.78 1.49 19.53
N ASN A 151 -4.11 0.30 19.03
CA ASN A 151 -3.81 -0.97 19.69
C ASN A 151 -3.06 -1.97 18.81
N ILE A 152 -2.87 -1.70 17.53
CA ILE A 152 -2.19 -2.60 16.59
C ILE A 152 -0.94 -1.94 16.02
N LEU A 153 0.18 -2.68 16.06
CA LEU A 153 1.46 -2.31 15.46
C LEU A 153 1.76 -3.25 14.29
N ILE A 154 2.20 -2.69 13.17
CA ILE A 154 2.59 -3.42 11.98
C ILE A 154 4.11 -3.47 11.90
N LEU A 155 4.65 -4.67 11.71
CA LEU A 155 6.04 -4.86 11.31
C LEU A 155 6.10 -5.26 9.83
N GLY A 156 6.88 -4.51 9.08
CA GLY A 156 7.10 -4.71 7.66
C GLY A 156 8.57 -4.52 7.26
N GLY A 157 8.90 -4.73 5.98
CA GLY A 157 8.01 -5.24 4.94
C GLY A 157 8.71 -6.26 4.04
N ILE A 158 7.94 -7.25 3.59
CA ILE A 158 8.35 -8.16 2.52
C ILE A 158 7.91 -7.56 1.17
N ALA A 159 8.75 -7.74 0.15
CA ALA A 159 8.48 -7.31 -1.23
C ALA A 159 9.06 -8.34 -2.22
N GLN A 160 8.22 -9.24 -2.71
CA GLN A 160 8.64 -10.34 -3.60
C GLN A 160 7.92 -10.23 -4.95
N PRO A 161 8.61 -9.80 -6.02
CA PRO A 161 8.00 -9.60 -7.33
C PRO A 161 7.63 -10.95 -7.96
N HIS A 162 6.55 -10.96 -8.74
CA HIS A 162 6.06 -12.13 -9.49
C HIS A 162 5.66 -13.35 -8.63
N LYS A 163 5.61 -13.21 -7.31
CA LYS A 163 5.05 -14.23 -6.41
C LYS A 163 3.54 -14.03 -6.27
N TRP A 164 2.78 -15.07 -6.57
CA TRP A 164 1.32 -15.04 -6.54
C TRP A 164 0.74 -15.74 -5.31
N GLU A 165 1.49 -16.69 -4.76
CA GLU A 165 1.06 -17.54 -3.67
C GLU A 165 0.98 -16.72 -2.38
N LEU A 166 -0.14 -16.78 -1.67
CA LEU A 166 -0.29 -16.19 -0.35
C LEU A 166 -0.04 -17.25 0.73
N ASN A 167 1.20 -17.71 0.84
CA ASN A 167 1.60 -18.84 1.69
C ASN A 167 2.65 -18.49 2.75
N LEU A 168 2.89 -17.21 3.02
CA LEU A 168 3.78 -16.80 4.11
C LEU A 168 3.16 -17.17 5.47
N THR A 169 4.00 -17.67 6.39
CA THR A 169 3.62 -18.02 7.76
C THR A 169 4.67 -17.47 8.74
N MET A 170 4.41 -17.58 10.04
CA MET A 170 5.40 -17.24 11.07
C MET A 170 6.70 -18.05 10.97
N GLU A 171 6.65 -19.22 10.34
CA GLU A 171 7.80 -20.11 10.15
C GLU A 171 8.62 -19.77 8.89
N SER A 172 8.07 -18.94 8.00
CA SER A 172 8.77 -18.50 6.78
C SER A 172 10.07 -17.78 7.15
N PRO A 173 11.22 -18.14 6.55
CA PRO A 173 12.50 -17.49 6.85
C PRO A 173 12.47 -15.97 6.71
N GLU A 174 11.75 -15.45 5.72
CA GLU A 174 11.60 -14.01 5.46
C GLU A 174 10.85 -13.29 6.59
N ILE A 175 9.79 -13.92 7.13
CA ILE A 175 9.00 -13.39 8.24
C ILE A 175 9.82 -13.39 9.53
N ARG A 176 10.56 -14.46 9.80
CA ARG A 176 11.46 -14.56 10.96
C ARG A 176 12.57 -13.51 10.92
N ARG A 177 13.25 -13.37 9.78
CA ARG A 177 14.26 -12.31 9.59
C ARG A 177 13.68 -10.91 9.79
N MET A 178 12.48 -10.65 9.25
CA MET A 178 11.79 -9.38 9.43
C MET A 178 11.47 -9.10 10.90
N ARG A 179 10.96 -10.09 11.64
CA ARG A 179 10.71 -9.99 13.08
C ARG A 179 11.99 -9.70 13.86
N GLU A 180 13.05 -10.45 13.59
CA GLU A 180 14.36 -10.27 14.24
C GLU A 180 14.93 -8.87 14.02
N ARG A 181 14.87 -8.34 12.79
CA ARG A 181 15.31 -6.97 12.49
C ARG A 181 14.50 -5.93 13.26
N CYS A 182 13.18 -6.07 13.31
CA CYS A 182 12.32 -5.14 14.05
C CYS A 182 12.57 -5.20 15.56
N ASN A 183 12.74 -6.41 16.12
CA ASN A 183 13.07 -6.59 17.54
C ASN A 183 14.42 -5.96 17.90
N LYS A 184 15.40 -6.03 17.00
CA LYS A 184 16.67 -5.33 17.18
C LYS A 184 16.51 -3.81 17.16
N PHE A 185 15.47 -3.28 16.52
CA PHE A 185 15.27 -1.84 16.37
C PHE A 185 14.55 -1.19 17.55
N VAL A 186 13.51 -1.84 18.09
CA VAL A 186 12.72 -1.35 19.23
C VAL A 186 12.93 -2.29 20.43
N PRO A 187 13.57 -1.84 21.52
CA PRO A 187 13.78 -2.63 22.73
C PRO A 187 12.48 -3.18 23.33
N GLY A 188 12.47 -4.46 23.70
CA GLY A 188 11.33 -5.12 24.34
C GLY A 188 10.25 -5.59 23.36
N LEU A 189 10.32 -5.22 22.08
CA LEU A 189 9.34 -5.58 21.05
C LEU A 189 9.26 -7.11 20.85
N GLU A 190 10.31 -7.87 21.19
CA GLU A 190 10.32 -9.32 21.22
C GLU A 190 9.26 -9.92 22.17
N ASN A 191 8.84 -9.18 23.20
CA ASN A 191 7.82 -9.58 24.17
C ASN A 191 6.39 -9.27 23.72
N ALA A 192 6.23 -8.59 22.58
CA ALA A 192 4.92 -8.24 22.05
C ALA A 192 4.08 -9.49 21.73
N GLU A 193 2.81 -9.42 22.08
CA GLU A 193 1.82 -10.43 21.69
C GLU A 193 1.40 -10.21 20.24
N PHE A 194 1.13 -11.30 19.51
CA PHE A 194 0.56 -11.21 18.18
C PHE A 194 -0.88 -10.73 18.24
N ASP A 195 -1.30 -10.02 17.18
CA ASP A 195 -2.72 -9.70 17.02
C ASP A 195 -3.54 -11.01 16.95
N PRO A 196 -4.52 -11.21 17.83
CA PRO A 196 -5.34 -12.42 17.85
C PRO A 196 -6.19 -12.59 16.59
N ALA A 197 -6.47 -11.51 15.84
CA ALA A 197 -7.22 -11.59 14.60
C ALA A 197 -6.37 -12.19 13.46
N ALA A 198 -5.10 -11.79 13.36
CA ALA A 198 -4.16 -12.32 12.38
C ALA A 198 -2.71 -11.95 12.75
N SER A 199 -1.87 -12.95 13.05
CA SER A 199 -0.45 -12.71 13.36
C SER A 199 0.36 -12.29 12.13
N VAL A 200 0.08 -12.87 10.97
CA VAL A 200 0.67 -12.52 9.67
C VAL A 200 -0.42 -12.12 8.70
N VAL A 201 -0.22 -10.99 8.02
CA VAL A 201 -1.07 -10.57 6.90
C VAL A 201 -0.23 -10.44 5.65
N GLN A 202 -0.78 -10.85 4.52
CA GLN A 202 -0.10 -10.84 3.23
C GLN A 202 -1.06 -10.43 2.11
N GLY A 203 -0.50 -9.90 1.04
CA GLY A 203 -1.31 -9.43 -0.10
C GLY A 203 -0.46 -9.20 -1.34
N LEU A 204 -1.12 -9.11 -2.49
CA LEU A 204 -0.48 -8.87 -3.77
C LEU A 204 -0.64 -7.39 -4.14
N ARG A 205 0.45 -6.62 -4.10
CA ARG A 205 0.39 -5.22 -4.55
C ARG A 205 0.24 -5.19 -6.08
N PRO A 206 -0.75 -4.47 -6.64
CA PRO A 206 -1.07 -4.46 -8.06
C PRO A 206 -0.07 -3.59 -8.85
N THR A 207 1.12 -4.14 -9.10
CA THR A 207 2.21 -3.42 -9.74
C THR A 207 2.11 -3.46 -11.25
N ARG A 208 2.59 -2.40 -11.92
CA ARG A 208 2.71 -2.31 -13.38
C ARG A 208 4.09 -1.79 -13.79
N VAL A 209 4.65 -2.30 -14.90
CA VAL A 209 5.84 -1.69 -15.54
C VAL A 209 5.43 -0.35 -16.14
N GLY A 210 6.24 0.70 -15.95
CA GLY A 210 5.89 2.04 -16.43
C GLY A 210 4.90 2.79 -15.51
N ASN A 211 4.83 2.41 -14.23
CA ASN A 211 4.06 3.07 -13.16
C ASN A 211 2.52 2.99 -13.36
N VAL A 212 1.77 3.74 -12.56
CA VAL A 212 0.31 3.85 -12.64
C VAL A 212 -0.14 4.23 -14.05
N ARG A 213 -1.23 3.61 -14.51
CA ARG A 213 -1.91 3.93 -15.76
C ARG A 213 -3.18 4.70 -15.44
N VAL A 214 -3.24 5.96 -15.88
CA VAL A 214 -4.42 6.82 -15.80
C VAL A 214 -4.65 7.47 -17.15
N GLU A 215 -5.49 6.83 -17.98
CA GLU A 215 -5.76 7.28 -19.35
C GLU A 215 -7.04 6.63 -19.88
N ARG A 216 -7.61 7.21 -20.93
CA ARG A 216 -8.66 6.57 -21.72
C ARG A 216 -8.09 5.37 -22.48
N GLU A 217 -8.88 4.32 -22.66
CA GLU A 217 -8.52 3.16 -23.47
C GLU A 217 -8.16 3.60 -24.91
N PRO A 218 -6.90 3.39 -25.35
CA PRO A 218 -6.44 3.83 -26.67
C PRO A 218 -6.95 2.95 -27.82
N ARG A 219 -7.37 1.71 -27.53
CA ARG A 219 -7.87 0.79 -28.55
C ARG A 219 -9.28 1.22 -28.99
N PRO A 220 -9.60 1.10 -30.29
CA PRO A 220 -10.96 1.37 -30.76
C PRO A 220 -11.99 0.44 -30.11
N ASN A 221 -13.18 0.98 -29.87
CA ASN A 221 -14.33 0.21 -29.41
C ASN A 221 -14.63 -0.94 -30.40
N ARG A 222 -14.84 -2.16 -29.89
CA ARG A 222 -15.00 -3.37 -30.72
C ARG A 222 -16.25 -3.38 -31.58
N MET A 223 -17.32 -2.70 -31.15
CA MET A 223 -18.62 -2.73 -31.83
C MET A 223 -18.71 -1.73 -32.97
N HIS A 224 -18.17 -0.52 -32.77
CA HIS A 224 -18.35 0.59 -33.72
C HIS A 224 -17.05 1.21 -34.24
N GLY A 225 -15.88 0.77 -33.76
CA GLY A 225 -14.58 1.28 -34.22
C GLY A 225 -14.24 2.72 -33.80
N GLY A 226 -15.14 3.39 -33.05
CA GLY A 226 -14.89 4.70 -32.46
C GLY A 226 -14.04 4.64 -31.19
N SER A 227 -13.97 5.74 -30.46
CA SER A 227 -13.24 5.79 -29.19
C SER A 227 -13.97 4.98 -28.09
N SER A 228 -13.23 4.21 -27.29
CA SER A 228 -13.78 3.47 -26.14
C SER A 228 -14.17 4.40 -24.99
N ASN A 229 -15.20 4.07 -24.23
CA ASN A 229 -15.63 4.79 -23.04
C ASN A 229 -15.04 4.21 -21.74
N ILE A 230 -13.97 3.42 -21.86
CA ILE A 230 -13.21 2.90 -20.72
C ILE A 230 -12.11 3.89 -20.34
N VAL A 231 -11.99 4.19 -19.05
CA VAL A 231 -10.89 4.95 -18.45
C VAL A 231 -10.16 4.05 -17.45
N HIS A 232 -8.86 3.91 -17.61
CA HIS A 232 -8.01 3.09 -16.74
C HIS A 232 -7.54 3.87 -15.52
N SER A 233 -7.50 3.22 -14.35
CA SER A 233 -6.87 3.71 -13.13
C SER A 233 -6.32 2.54 -12.31
N TYR A 234 -5.13 2.06 -12.64
CA TYR A 234 -4.50 0.88 -11.99
C TYR A 234 -2.97 0.92 -12.06
N GLY A 235 -2.28 -0.04 -11.41
CA GLY A 235 -0.81 -0.20 -11.49
C GLY A 235 -0.02 0.47 -10.37
N THR A 236 -0.69 0.89 -9.30
CA THR A 236 -0.12 1.52 -8.11
C THR A 236 0.77 0.55 -7.30
N ARG A 237 2.08 0.82 -7.25
CA ARG A 237 3.10 -0.04 -6.61
C ARG A 237 3.14 -0.01 -5.08
N ARG A 238 3.06 1.17 -4.44
CA ARG A 238 3.51 1.34 -3.05
C ARG A 238 2.60 2.16 -2.12
N ILE A 239 1.63 2.94 -2.60
CA ILE A 239 0.94 3.89 -1.73
C ILE A 239 -0.57 3.92 -2.00
N TRP A 240 -1.29 3.01 -1.33
CA TRP A 240 -2.76 3.11 -1.26
C TRP A 240 -3.23 3.93 -0.05
N ILE A 241 -2.35 4.14 0.95
CA ILE A 241 -2.78 4.62 2.27
C ILE A 241 -2.25 5.99 2.65
N LEU A 242 -1.03 6.38 2.29
CA LEU A 242 -0.50 7.63 2.83
C LEU A 242 -0.75 8.88 1.96
N PHE A 243 -1.01 8.76 0.65
CA PHE A 243 -0.97 9.96 -0.22
C PHE A 243 -1.95 10.04 -1.40
N LEU A 244 -2.54 8.95 -1.92
CA LEU A 244 -3.07 9.00 -3.29
C LEU A 244 -4.55 9.33 -3.48
N TYR A 245 -5.39 9.27 -2.43
CA TYR A 245 -6.84 9.46 -2.61
C TYR A 245 -7.19 10.87 -3.13
N TRP A 246 -6.36 11.88 -2.87
CA TRP A 246 -6.62 13.24 -3.37
C TRP A 246 -6.19 13.44 -4.84
N VAL A 247 -5.06 12.89 -5.26
CA VAL A 247 -4.49 13.17 -6.60
C VAL A 247 -5.37 12.60 -7.72
N CYS A 248 -5.96 11.40 -7.53
CA CYS A 248 -6.82 10.81 -8.57
C CYS A 248 -8.19 11.47 -8.68
N SER A 249 -8.73 12.05 -7.61
CA SER A 249 -9.97 12.84 -7.67
C SER A 249 -9.74 14.26 -8.24
N GLY A 250 -8.48 14.72 -8.30
CA GLY A 250 -8.08 16.04 -8.80
C GLY A 250 -7.60 16.08 -10.25
N CYS A 251 -7.61 14.95 -10.98
CA CYS A 251 -7.31 14.95 -12.41
C CYS A 251 -8.55 15.39 -13.23
N SER A 252 -9.07 16.58 -12.91
CA SER A 252 -9.90 17.35 -13.83
C SER A 252 -8.96 17.98 -14.85
N ALA A 253 -9.23 17.71 -16.13
CA ALA A 253 -8.50 18.20 -17.29
C ALA A 253 -7.95 19.62 -17.11
N LEU A 254 -6.64 19.78 -17.29
CA LEU A 254 -6.06 21.04 -17.71
C LEU A 254 -5.79 20.88 -19.20
N ASP A 255 -6.63 21.59 -19.97
CA ASP A 255 -6.66 21.89 -21.40
C ASP A 255 -6.66 20.72 -22.41
#